data_AF-A0A6G0UAI0-F1
#
_entry.id   AF-A0A6G0UAI0-F1
#
_cell.length_a   1.000
_cell.length_b   1.000
_cell.length_c   1.000
_cell.angle_alpha   90.00
_cell.angle_beta   90.00
_cell.angle_gamma   90.00
#
_symmetry.space_group_name_H-M   'P 1'
#
loop_
_entity.id
_entity.type
_entity.pdbx_description
1 polymer ?
#
loop_
_entity_poly.entity_id
_entity_poly.type
_entity_poly.pdbx_seq_one_letter_code
_entity_poly.pdbx_strand_id
1 'polypeptide(L)'
;MFPNLPLPPKPVLTRWATWLTAVMYYVYNFNSIKSVISELDDESDSIKKAKELFDNQNLKNDLTYIKSNFCFLSQVIIKLQNKSLTLHESLQIIINRDGLLECNGRVADKVKNKLSLILQKNKGFKTLQSINKILNGESDEDNFSCNLIPGQMSLLKYAPTTSCDVERSFSQYKAIIRSNRRSFIFENLKKYVVTACNTRSKCEL
;
A
#
# COMPACT_ATOMS: atom_id res chain seq x y z
N MET A 1 21.26 28.44 -2.89
CA MET A 1 19.82 28.21 -2.67
C MET A 1 19.14 27.70 -3.95
N PHE A 2 18.24 26.70 -3.87
CA PHE A 2 17.59 26.05 -5.02
C PHE A 2 16.09 26.43 -5.10
N PRO A 3 15.73 27.61 -5.64
CA PRO A 3 14.37 28.14 -5.56
C PRO A 3 13.33 27.36 -6.38
N ASN A 4 13.78 26.60 -7.40
CA ASN A 4 12.92 25.79 -8.24
C ASN A 4 12.73 24.35 -7.73
N LEU A 5 13.35 24.00 -6.60
CA LEU A 5 13.23 22.67 -6.03
C LEU A 5 11.96 22.58 -5.18
N PRO A 6 11.02 21.67 -5.48
CA PRO A 6 9.80 21.52 -4.67
C PRO A 6 10.15 21.01 -3.28
N LEU A 7 9.33 21.32 -2.28
CA LEU A 7 9.55 20.83 -0.91
C LEU A 7 9.55 19.29 -0.86
N PRO A 8 10.34 18.68 0.05
CA PRO A 8 10.34 17.24 0.23
C PRO A 8 8.92 16.73 0.55
N PRO A 9 8.51 15.59 -0.01
CA PRO A 9 7.22 15.00 0.31
C PRO A 9 7.19 14.62 1.79
N LYS A 10 6.07 14.87 2.46
CA LYS A 10 5.90 14.53 3.87
C LYS A 10 5.58 13.04 4.02
N PRO A 11 6.48 12.22 4.60
CA PRO A 11 6.18 10.82 4.87
C PRO A 11 5.07 10.74 5.92
N VAL A 12 4.10 9.87 5.70
CA VAL A 12 3.02 9.59 6.64
C VAL A 12 3.30 8.23 7.28
N LEU A 13 3.34 8.18 8.62
CA LEU A 13 3.68 6.98 9.40
C LEU A 13 2.89 5.73 8.96
N THR A 14 1.60 5.88 8.66
CA THR A 14 0.73 4.76 8.25
C THR A 14 0.76 4.46 6.75
N ARG A 15 1.42 5.29 5.92
CA ARG A 15 1.42 5.16 4.45
C ARG A 15 2.82 4.93 3.90
N TRP A 16 3.28 3.68 3.93
CA TRP A 16 4.62 3.28 3.47
C TRP A 16 5.00 3.72 2.03
N ALA A 17 4.04 3.85 1.11
CA ALA A 17 4.31 4.42 -0.22
C ALA A 17 4.90 5.83 -0.16
N THR A 18 4.45 6.67 0.79
CA THR A 18 4.95 8.04 0.95
C THR A 18 6.41 8.07 1.42
N TRP A 19 6.85 7.06 2.17
CA TRP A 19 8.25 6.91 2.57
C TRP A 19 9.15 6.57 1.38
N LEU A 20 8.71 5.65 0.51
CA LEU A 20 9.45 5.32 -0.71
C LEU A 20 9.52 6.51 -1.67
N THR A 21 8.45 7.29 -1.79
CA THR A 21 8.45 8.53 -2.56
C THR A 21 9.41 9.58 -1.97
N ALA A 22 9.50 9.67 -0.64
CA ALA A 22 10.50 10.53 0.00
C ALA A 22 11.94 10.08 -0.28
N VAL A 23 12.21 8.77 -0.22
CA VAL A 23 13.51 8.22 -0.61
C VAL A 23 13.86 8.59 -2.05
N MET A 24 12.93 8.47 -3.00
CA MET A 24 13.16 8.93 -4.38
C MET A 24 13.57 10.39 -4.43
N TYR A 25 12.82 11.26 -3.75
CA TYR A 25 13.09 12.69 -3.71
C TYR A 25 14.50 12.99 -3.17
N TYR A 26 14.89 12.36 -2.06
CA TYR A 26 16.23 12.53 -1.49
C TYR A 26 17.34 11.99 -2.39
N VAL A 27 17.10 10.90 -3.12
CA VAL A 27 18.11 10.40 -4.07
C VAL A 27 18.31 11.35 -5.25
N TYR A 28 17.23 11.87 -5.84
CA TYR A 28 17.35 12.76 -7.00
C TYR A 28 17.95 14.12 -6.64
N ASN A 29 17.74 14.58 -5.40
CA ASN A 29 18.13 15.90 -4.96
C ASN A 29 19.23 15.88 -3.88
N PHE A 30 19.95 14.76 -3.74
CA PHE A 30 20.85 14.51 -2.61
C PHE A 30 21.87 15.63 -2.39
N ASN A 31 22.60 16.01 -3.45
CA ASN A 31 23.64 17.04 -3.36
C ASN A 31 23.04 18.43 -3.08
N SER A 32 21.91 18.76 -3.73
CA SER A 32 21.22 20.03 -3.50
C SER A 32 20.75 20.17 -2.06
N ILE A 33 20.16 19.12 -1.50
CA ILE A 33 19.69 19.11 -0.12
C ILE A 33 20.87 19.13 0.86
N LYS A 34 21.94 18.37 0.59
CA LYS A 34 23.16 18.39 1.40
C LYS A 34 23.75 19.80 1.48
N SER A 35 23.87 20.49 0.34
CA SER A 35 24.36 21.88 0.29
C SER A 35 23.53 22.81 1.17
N VAL A 36 22.20 22.75 1.07
CA VAL A 36 21.31 23.60 1.87
C VAL A 36 21.47 23.31 3.36
N ILE A 37 21.50 22.04 3.76
CA ILE A 37 21.63 21.65 5.18
C ILE A 37 22.99 22.07 5.74
N SER A 38 24.06 22.01 4.94
CA SER A 38 25.38 22.48 5.35
C SER A 38 25.45 23.99 5.57
N GLU A 39 24.62 24.77 4.86
CA GLU A 39 24.54 26.24 4.99
C GLU A 39 23.71 26.70 6.22
N LEU A 40 22.94 25.81 6.87
CA LEU A 40 22.11 26.17 8.02
C LEU A 40 22.94 26.27 9.31
N ASP A 41 22.62 27.23 10.17
CA ASP A 41 23.25 27.36 11.49
C ASP A 41 22.82 26.26 12.47
N ASP A 42 23.71 25.89 13.39
CA ASP A 42 23.50 24.79 14.36
C ASP A 42 22.62 25.19 15.56
N GLU A 43 21.66 26.08 15.34
CA GLU A 43 20.78 26.61 16.40
C GLU A 43 19.73 25.60 16.88
N SER A 44 19.50 24.52 16.14
CA SER A 44 18.55 23.47 16.54
C SER A 44 19.13 22.06 16.49
N ASP A 45 18.71 21.21 17.43
CA ASP A 45 19.10 19.79 17.46
C ASP A 45 18.67 19.04 16.20
N SER A 46 17.58 19.47 15.54
CA SER A 46 17.15 18.92 14.25
C SER A 46 18.16 19.19 13.13
N ILE A 47 18.76 20.39 13.10
CA ILE A 47 19.75 20.75 12.08
C ILE A 47 21.04 19.96 12.31
N LYS A 48 21.49 19.88 13.57
CA LYS A 48 22.68 19.07 13.95
C LYS A 48 22.54 17.62 13.50
N LYS A 49 21.41 16.98 13.85
CA LYS A 49 21.13 15.60 13.42
C LYS A 49 21.05 15.44 11.91
N ALA A 50 20.50 16.43 11.20
CA ALA A 50 20.45 16.40 9.75
C ALA A 50 21.87 16.45 9.15
N LYS A 51 22.74 17.33 9.64
CA LYS A 51 24.15 17.39 9.20
C LYS A 51 24.87 16.07 9.45
N GLU A 52 24.78 15.53 10.67
CA GLU A 52 25.34 14.21 11.03
C GLU A 52 24.88 13.09 10.09
N LEU A 53 23.59 13.08 9.72
CA LEU A 53 23.04 12.10 8.77
C LEU A 53 23.63 12.26 7.36
N PHE A 54 23.78 13.49 6.87
CA PHE A 54 24.34 13.76 5.54
C PHE A 54 25.85 13.56 5.45
N ASP A 55 26.56 13.55 6.58
CA ASP A 55 27.97 13.20 6.67
C ASP A 55 28.21 11.69 6.83
N ASN A 56 27.18 10.94 7.22
CA ASN A 56 27.23 9.49 7.23
C ASN A 56 27.27 8.93 5.80
N GLN A 57 28.42 8.36 5.42
CA GLN A 57 28.63 7.75 4.10
C GLN A 57 27.63 6.61 3.80
N ASN A 58 27.11 5.93 4.84
CA ASN A 58 26.13 4.86 4.67
C ASN A 58 24.77 5.37 4.19
N LEU A 59 24.40 6.62 4.49
CA LEU A 59 23.11 7.18 4.05
C LEU A 59 22.98 7.12 2.52
N LYS A 60 24.05 7.49 1.81
CA LYS A 60 24.08 7.43 0.34
C LYS A 60 23.92 5.99 -0.16
N ASN A 61 24.58 5.04 0.49
CA ASN A 61 24.50 3.62 0.14
C ASN A 61 23.09 3.06 0.38
N ASP A 62 22.49 3.39 1.52
CA ASP A 62 21.14 2.96 1.91
C ASP A 62 20.07 3.53 0.99
N LEU A 63 20.14 4.83 0.70
CA LEU A 63 19.23 5.49 -0.25
C LEU A 63 19.32 4.87 -1.64
N THR A 64 20.54 4.59 -2.10
CA THR A 64 20.78 3.92 -3.39
C THR A 64 20.20 2.51 -3.39
N TYR A 65 20.46 1.73 -2.34
CA TYR A 65 19.95 0.37 -2.21
C TYR A 65 18.41 0.34 -2.20
N ILE A 66 17.77 1.21 -1.40
CA ILE A 66 16.31 1.28 -1.29
C ILE A 66 15.70 1.68 -2.64
N LYS A 67 16.26 2.69 -3.31
CA LYS A 67 15.77 3.12 -4.63
C LYS A 67 15.86 1.99 -5.66
N SER A 68 17.02 1.34 -5.76
CA SER A 68 17.25 0.32 -6.79
C SER A 68 16.43 -0.95 -6.56
N ASN A 69 16.10 -1.31 -5.32
CA ASN A 69 15.43 -2.57 -5.00
C ASN A 69 13.94 -2.41 -4.69
N PHE A 70 13.51 -1.35 -3.98
CA PHE A 70 12.16 -1.32 -3.39
C PHE A 70 11.27 -0.22 -3.96
N CYS A 71 11.78 0.66 -4.81
CA CYS A 71 11.04 1.81 -5.27
C CYS A 71 9.80 1.45 -6.11
N PHE A 72 9.84 0.32 -6.83
CA PHE A 72 8.69 -0.19 -7.58
C PHE A 72 7.48 -0.47 -6.67
N LEU A 73 7.71 -0.79 -5.39
CA LEU A 73 6.64 -1.04 -4.41
C LEU A 73 5.75 0.19 -4.22
N SER A 74 6.28 1.41 -4.39
CA SER A 74 5.46 2.63 -4.31
C SER A 74 4.35 2.60 -5.36
N GLN A 75 4.69 2.24 -6.61
CA GLN A 75 3.72 2.12 -7.69
C GLN A 75 2.73 0.97 -7.45
N VAL A 76 3.20 -0.17 -6.94
CA VAL A 76 2.34 -1.32 -6.59
C VAL A 76 1.33 -0.95 -5.50
N ILE A 77 1.79 -0.29 -4.43
CA ILE A 77 0.92 0.15 -3.33
C ILE A 77 -0.12 1.16 -3.83
N ILE A 78 0.29 2.14 -4.66
CA ILE A 78 -0.63 3.13 -5.22
C ILE A 78 -1.68 2.45 -6.12
N LYS A 79 -1.26 1.51 -6.99
CA LYS A 79 -2.18 0.74 -7.83
C LYS A 79 -3.19 -0.03 -6.98
N LEU A 80 -2.73 -0.76 -5.95
CA LEU A 80 -3.60 -1.53 -5.05
C LEU A 80 -4.52 -0.67 -4.16
N GLN A 81 -4.25 0.63 -4.06
CA GLN A 81 -5.11 1.60 -3.38
C GLN A 81 -6.18 2.22 -4.29
N ASN A 82 -6.15 1.94 -5.59
CA ASN A 82 -7.13 2.48 -6.53
C ASN A 82 -8.39 1.59 -6.54
N LYS A 83 -9.53 2.18 -6.18
CA LYS A 83 -10.85 1.52 -6.06
C LYS A 83 -11.47 1.00 -7.37
N SER A 84 -10.77 1.13 -8.50
CA SER A 84 -11.27 0.70 -9.81
C SER A 84 -10.85 -0.72 -10.19
N LEU A 85 -9.96 -1.35 -9.42
CA LEU A 85 -9.45 -2.68 -9.72
C LEU A 85 -10.50 -3.76 -9.40
N THR A 86 -10.60 -4.74 -10.30
CA THR A 86 -11.30 -5.99 -10.03
C THR A 86 -10.51 -6.85 -9.04
N LEU A 87 -11.21 -7.81 -8.42
CA LEU A 87 -10.58 -8.83 -7.58
C LEU A 87 -9.47 -9.56 -8.34
N HIS A 88 -9.72 -9.92 -9.61
CA HIS A 88 -8.73 -10.58 -10.47
C HIS A 88 -7.47 -9.74 -10.65
N GLU A 89 -7.60 -8.48 -11.10
CA GLU A 89 -6.44 -7.62 -11.35
C GLU A 89 -5.63 -7.37 -10.07
N SER A 90 -6.31 -7.15 -8.94
CA SER A 90 -5.63 -6.91 -7.67
C SER A 90 -4.90 -8.16 -7.15
N LEU A 91 -5.47 -9.36 -7.33
CA LEU A 91 -4.79 -10.62 -7.02
C LEU A 91 -3.60 -10.84 -7.94
N GLN A 92 -3.71 -10.54 -9.24
CA GLN A 92 -2.58 -10.63 -10.17
C GLN A 92 -1.43 -9.73 -9.74
N ILE A 93 -1.70 -8.49 -9.31
CA ILE A 93 -0.67 -7.59 -8.78
C ILE A 93 -0.04 -8.16 -7.50
N ILE A 94 -0.84 -8.74 -6.60
CA ILE A 94 -0.35 -9.33 -5.34
C ILE A 94 0.38 -10.65 -5.57
N ILE A 95 0.07 -11.42 -6.63
CA ILE A 95 0.71 -12.70 -6.92
C ILE A 95 1.96 -12.50 -7.77
N ASN A 96 1.97 -11.50 -8.66
CA ASN A 96 3.15 -11.14 -9.43
C ASN A 96 4.30 -10.81 -8.46
N ARG A 97 5.42 -11.52 -8.62
CA ARG A 97 6.63 -11.39 -7.80
C ARG A 97 7.81 -10.83 -8.58
N ASP A 98 7.64 -10.49 -9.86
CA ASP A 98 8.75 -10.20 -10.78
C ASP A 98 9.68 -9.12 -10.21
N GLY A 99 9.11 -7.99 -9.78
CA GLY A 99 9.89 -6.93 -9.13
C GLY A 99 10.54 -7.33 -7.80
N LEU A 100 9.95 -8.27 -7.04
CA LEU A 100 10.59 -8.80 -5.82
C LEU A 100 11.68 -9.82 -6.13
N LEU A 101 11.58 -10.57 -7.23
CA LEU A 101 12.60 -11.54 -7.64
C LEU A 101 13.90 -10.81 -7.98
N GLU A 102 13.80 -9.64 -8.63
CA GLU A 102 14.94 -8.78 -9.00
C GLU A 102 15.63 -8.12 -7.79
N CYS A 103 14.97 -8.02 -6.63
CA CYS A 103 15.59 -7.46 -5.43
C CYS A 103 16.70 -8.38 -4.89
N ASN A 104 17.85 -7.78 -4.54
CA ASN A 104 19.01 -8.53 -4.05
C ASN A 104 19.39 -8.15 -2.61
N GLY A 105 19.98 -9.10 -1.89
CA GLY A 105 20.57 -8.88 -0.57
C GLY A 105 19.69 -9.29 0.62
N ARG A 106 20.30 -9.28 1.82
CA ARG A 106 19.70 -9.83 3.05
C ARG A 106 18.34 -9.22 3.41
N VAL A 107 18.13 -7.93 3.12
CA VAL A 107 16.85 -7.25 3.38
C VAL A 107 15.79 -7.72 2.38
N ALA A 108 16.14 -7.86 1.11
CA ALA A 108 15.26 -8.41 0.09
C ALA A 108 14.77 -9.82 0.46
N ASP A 109 15.67 -10.70 0.90
CA ASP A 109 15.30 -12.06 1.33
C ASP A 109 14.32 -12.04 2.51
N LYS A 110 14.55 -11.17 3.50
CA LYS A 110 13.63 -10.98 4.62
C LYS A 110 12.25 -10.52 4.14
N VAL A 111 12.19 -9.58 3.18
CA VAL A 111 10.93 -9.08 2.62
C VAL A 111 10.20 -10.18 1.84
N LYS A 112 10.91 -10.91 0.97
CA LYS A 112 10.35 -12.04 0.18
C LYS A 112 9.76 -13.10 1.11
N ASN A 113 10.53 -13.53 2.11
CA ASN A 113 10.10 -14.54 3.09
C ASN A 113 8.91 -14.06 3.91
N LYS A 114 8.92 -12.80 4.36
CA LYS A 114 7.82 -12.22 5.14
C LYS A 114 6.54 -12.16 4.31
N LEU A 115 6.61 -11.75 3.05
CA LEU A 115 5.46 -11.69 2.15
C LEU A 115 4.86 -13.09 1.93
N SER A 116 5.68 -14.07 1.59
CA SER A 116 5.23 -15.46 1.41
C SER A 116 4.55 -16.02 2.66
N LEU A 117 5.14 -15.77 3.84
CA LEU A 117 4.60 -16.22 5.11
C LEU A 117 3.26 -15.55 5.46
N ILE A 118 3.11 -14.24 5.18
CA ILE A 118 1.85 -13.53 5.40
C ILE A 118 0.74 -14.09 4.51
N LEU A 119 1.03 -14.33 3.22
CA LEU A 119 0.04 -14.84 2.28
C LEU A 119 -0.37 -16.28 2.60
N GLN A 120 0.57 -17.13 2.99
CA GLN A 120 0.28 -18.50 3.40
C GLN A 120 -0.58 -18.58 4.66
N LYS A 121 -0.32 -17.71 5.65
CA LYS A 121 -1.09 -17.66 6.91
C LYS A 121 -2.47 -17.04 6.74
N ASN A 122 -2.67 -16.19 5.73
CA ASN A 122 -3.93 -15.49 5.54
C ASN A 122 -4.98 -16.40 4.89
N LYS A 123 -5.81 -17.06 5.72
CA LYS A 123 -6.93 -17.88 5.27
C LYS A 123 -7.90 -17.11 4.37
N GLY A 124 -8.17 -15.84 4.67
CA GLY A 124 -9.06 -14.99 3.88
C GLY A 124 -8.51 -14.70 2.48
N PHE A 125 -7.19 -14.56 2.34
CA PHE A 125 -6.56 -14.44 1.03
C PHE A 125 -6.77 -15.69 0.17
N LYS A 126 -6.61 -16.88 0.76
CA LYS A 126 -6.92 -18.15 0.05
C LYS A 126 -8.39 -18.22 -0.38
N THR A 127 -9.31 -17.83 0.51
CA THR A 127 -10.74 -17.75 0.18
C THR A 127 -11.01 -16.81 -1.00
N LEU A 128 -10.34 -15.65 -1.05
CA LEU A 128 -10.47 -14.71 -2.16
C LEU A 128 -9.88 -15.27 -3.47
N GLN A 129 -8.79 -16.02 -3.41
CA GLN A 129 -8.22 -16.70 -4.59
C GLN A 129 -9.19 -17.72 -5.17
N SER A 130 -9.82 -18.54 -4.33
CA SER A 130 -10.85 -19.50 -4.73
C SER A 130 -12.06 -18.82 -5.36
N ILE A 131 -12.59 -17.77 -4.71
CA ILE A 131 -13.70 -16.97 -5.27
C ILE A 131 -13.31 -16.38 -6.63
N ASN A 132 -12.08 -15.89 -6.77
CA ASN A 132 -11.59 -15.35 -8.04
C ASN A 132 -11.54 -16.42 -9.14
N LYS A 133 -11.09 -17.65 -8.86
CA LYS A 133 -11.12 -18.74 -9.83
C LYS A 133 -12.53 -19.03 -10.32
N ILE A 134 -13.48 -19.17 -9.38
CA ILE A 134 -14.90 -19.37 -9.70
C ILE A 134 -15.46 -18.22 -10.56
N LEU A 135 -15.13 -16.97 -10.21
CA LEU A 135 -15.57 -15.79 -10.98
C LEU A 135 -14.99 -15.73 -12.40
N ASN A 136 -13.84 -16.38 -12.65
CA ASN A 136 -13.22 -16.47 -13.97
C ASN A 136 -13.56 -17.79 -14.71
N GLY A 137 -14.40 -18.65 -14.13
CA GLY A 137 -14.84 -19.90 -14.75
C GLY A 137 -13.88 -21.08 -14.57
N GLU A 138 -12.90 -20.98 -13.67
CA GLU A 138 -11.98 -22.07 -13.32
C GLU A 138 -12.58 -22.95 -12.22
N SER A 139 -12.40 -24.28 -12.32
CA SER A 139 -12.80 -25.24 -11.29
C SER A 139 -11.80 -25.24 -10.14
N ASP A 140 -12.26 -25.02 -8.90
CA ASP A 140 -11.43 -25.23 -7.72
C ASP A 140 -11.31 -26.73 -7.43
N GLU A 141 -10.12 -27.30 -7.67
CA GLU A 141 -9.78 -28.69 -7.34
C GLU A 141 -9.68 -28.90 -5.81
N ASP A 142 -9.40 -27.83 -5.06
CA ASP A 142 -9.20 -27.85 -3.61
C ASP A 142 -10.52 -27.63 -2.84
N ASN A 143 -11.47 -28.59 -2.89
CA ASN A 143 -12.65 -28.72 -2.00
C ASN A 143 -13.07 -27.42 -1.27
N PHE A 144 -13.44 -26.40 -2.04
CA PHE A 144 -13.63 -25.05 -1.51
C PHE A 144 -14.95 -24.97 -0.73
N SER A 145 -14.88 -24.94 0.59
CA SER A 145 -16.05 -24.68 1.45
C SER A 145 -16.24 -23.19 1.65
N CYS A 146 -17.04 -22.58 0.77
CA CYS A 146 -17.50 -21.22 0.96
C CYS A 146 -18.95 -21.21 1.38
N ASN A 147 -19.25 -20.65 2.55
CA ASN A 147 -20.61 -20.48 3.03
C ASN A 147 -21.38 -19.37 2.27
N LEU A 148 -20.90 -18.93 1.10
CA LEU A 148 -21.51 -17.89 0.29
C LEU A 148 -22.39 -18.49 -0.81
N ILE A 149 -23.54 -17.89 -1.01
CA ILE A 149 -24.48 -18.24 -2.10
C ILE A 149 -23.94 -17.66 -3.41
N PRO A 150 -24.21 -18.25 -4.60
CA PRO A 150 -23.73 -17.72 -5.89
C PRO A 150 -23.99 -16.23 -6.11
N GLY A 151 -25.17 -15.72 -5.72
CA GLY A 151 -25.51 -14.30 -5.81
C GLY A 151 -24.66 -13.39 -4.90
N GLN A 152 -24.03 -13.93 -3.85
CA GLN A 152 -23.09 -13.19 -3.00
C GLN A 152 -21.67 -13.24 -3.57
N MET A 153 -21.29 -14.35 -4.20
CA MET A 153 -19.99 -14.47 -4.87
C MET A 153 -19.86 -13.48 -6.03
N SER A 154 -20.91 -13.29 -6.83
CA SER A 154 -20.91 -12.32 -7.93
C SER A 154 -20.68 -10.88 -7.47
N LEU A 155 -21.11 -10.52 -6.25
CA LEU A 155 -20.91 -9.20 -5.66
C LEU A 155 -19.46 -8.93 -5.25
N LEU A 156 -18.60 -9.96 -5.20
CA LEU A 156 -17.19 -9.86 -4.83
C LEU A 156 -16.26 -9.55 -6.01
N LYS A 157 -16.82 -9.30 -7.21
CA LYS A 157 -16.04 -8.91 -8.41
C LYS A 157 -15.09 -7.73 -8.17
N TYR A 158 -15.47 -6.80 -7.30
CA TYR A 158 -14.69 -5.61 -6.93
C TYR A 158 -14.31 -5.62 -5.44
N ALA A 159 -14.20 -6.80 -4.83
CA ALA A 159 -13.81 -6.90 -3.43
C ALA A 159 -12.37 -6.36 -3.24
N PRO A 160 -12.14 -5.42 -2.31
CA PRO A 160 -10.81 -4.91 -2.04
C PRO A 160 -9.94 -6.01 -1.41
N THR A 161 -8.73 -6.18 -1.93
CA THR A 161 -7.75 -7.16 -1.44
C THR A 161 -6.81 -6.60 -0.38
N THR A 162 -6.77 -5.28 -0.22
CA THR A 162 -5.93 -4.60 0.77
C THR A 162 -6.76 -3.87 1.83
N SER A 163 -6.26 -3.84 3.06
CA SER A 163 -6.87 -3.07 4.14
C SER A 163 -6.63 -1.55 4.01
N CYS A 164 -5.80 -1.11 3.06
CA CYS A 164 -5.51 0.30 2.83
C CYS A 164 -6.73 1.08 2.34
N ASP A 165 -7.64 0.42 1.62
CA ASP A 165 -8.96 0.99 1.30
C ASP A 165 -9.78 1.25 2.56
N VAL A 166 -9.60 0.46 3.60
CA VAL A 166 -10.35 0.58 4.86
C VAL A 166 -9.95 1.88 5.58
N GLU A 167 -8.70 2.35 5.50
CA GLU A 167 -8.27 3.65 6.06
C GLU A 167 -8.99 4.85 5.46
N ARG A 168 -9.14 4.90 4.12
CA ARG A 168 -9.93 5.95 3.46
C ARG A 168 -11.44 5.71 3.62
N SER A 169 -11.85 4.45 3.62
CA SER A 169 -13.24 4.07 3.84
C SER A 169 -13.67 4.23 5.29
N PHE A 170 -12.76 4.34 6.28
CA PHE A 170 -13.12 4.66 7.66
C PHE A 170 -13.80 6.03 7.74
N SER A 171 -13.48 6.98 6.85
CA SER A 171 -14.26 8.22 6.73
C SER A 171 -15.69 7.96 6.22
N GLN A 172 -15.83 7.06 5.23
CA GLN A 172 -17.13 6.62 4.68
C GLN A 172 -17.95 5.77 5.68
N TYR A 173 -17.27 4.98 6.51
CA TYR A 173 -17.80 4.16 7.58
C TYR A 173 -17.96 4.93 8.89
N LYS A 174 -17.41 6.15 8.99
CA LYS A 174 -17.63 7.03 10.15
C LYS A 174 -19.12 7.32 10.30
N ALA A 175 -19.87 7.39 9.19
CA ALA A 175 -21.33 7.48 9.20
C ALA A 175 -22.00 6.26 9.89
N ILE A 176 -21.41 5.06 9.75
CA ILE A 176 -21.86 3.83 10.43
C ILE A 176 -21.53 3.88 11.94
N ILE A 177 -20.41 4.51 12.31
CA ILE A 177 -19.85 4.41 13.68
C ILE A 177 -20.25 5.59 14.60
N ARG A 178 -20.64 6.76 14.07
CA ARG A 178 -21.07 7.94 14.85
C ARG A 178 -22.16 7.60 15.88
N SER A 179 -22.23 8.36 16.98
CA SER A 179 -23.17 8.15 18.09
C SER A 179 -24.63 8.45 17.76
N ASN A 180 -24.90 9.22 16.70
CA ASN A 180 -26.25 9.69 16.34
C ASN A 180 -27.04 8.70 15.44
N ARG A 181 -27.00 7.39 15.73
CA ARG A 181 -27.42 6.36 14.75
C ARG A 181 -28.93 6.14 14.65
N ARG A 182 -29.39 5.98 13.40
CA ARG A 182 -30.39 4.96 13.03
C ARG A 182 -29.71 3.59 13.19
N SER A 183 -30.27 2.68 13.99
CA SER A 183 -29.71 1.33 14.17
C SER A 183 -29.71 0.58 12.84
N PHE A 184 -28.53 0.15 12.37
CA PHE A 184 -28.45 -0.76 11.24
C PHE A 184 -28.68 -2.19 11.74
N ILE A 185 -29.65 -2.88 11.14
CA ILE A 185 -29.70 -4.34 11.20
C ILE A 185 -28.52 -4.88 10.38
N PHE A 186 -27.96 -6.03 10.79
CA PHE A 186 -26.79 -6.63 10.13
C PHE A 186 -26.94 -6.77 8.61
N GLU A 187 -28.15 -7.07 8.14
CA GLU A 187 -28.46 -7.17 6.71
C GLU A 187 -28.30 -5.84 5.97
N ASN A 188 -28.68 -4.72 6.59
CA ASN A 188 -28.52 -3.39 6.01
C ASN A 188 -27.05 -2.94 6.03
N LEU A 189 -26.32 -3.32 7.09
CA LEU A 189 -24.88 -3.07 7.18
C LEU A 189 -24.13 -3.79 6.05
N LYS A 190 -24.47 -5.06 5.81
CA LYS A 190 -23.89 -5.86 4.72
C LYS A 190 -24.11 -5.21 3.36
N LYS A 191 -25.34 -4.79 3.07
CA LYS A 191 -25.67 -4.07 1.82
C LYS A 191 -24.86 -2.78 1.68
N TYR A 192 -24.75 -2.00 2.74
CA TYR A 192 -23.99 -0.74 2.74
C TYR A 192 -22.50 -0.96 2.40
N VAL A 193 -21.86 -1.97 3.01
CA VAL A 193 -20.45 -2.31 2.73
C VAL A 193 -20.28 -2.76 1.27
N VAL A 194 -21.17 -3.61 0.76
CA VAL A 194 -21.13 -4.06 -0.64
C VAL A 194 -21.28 -2.87 -1.60
N THR A 195 -22.21 -1.95 -1.33
CA THR A 195 -22.36 -0.73 -2.14
C THR A 195 -21.11 0.13 -2.08
N ALA A 196 -20.53 0.36 -0.90
CA ALA A 196 -19.32 1.17 -0.74
C ALA A 196 -18.11 0.60 -1.52
N CYS A 197 -17.96 -0.73 -1.53
CA CYS A 197 -16.91 -1.41 -2.31
C CYS A 197 -17.15 -1.33 -3.83
N ASN A 198 -18.42 -1.34 -4.28
CA ASN A 198 -18.76 -1.29 -5.70
C ASN A 198 -18.89 0.15 -6.25
N THR A 199 -19.06 1.16 -5.39
CA THR A 199 -19.13 2.56 -5.82
C THR A 199 -17.76 3.05 -6.28
N ARG A 200 -17.63 3.30 -7.59
CA ARG A 200 -16.46 3.95 -8.19
C ARG A 200 -16.37 5.40 -7.72
N SER A 201 -15.67 5.64 -6.61
CA SER A 201 -15.26 7.00 -6.27
C SER A 201 -14.08 7.35 -7.18
N LYS A 202 -14.21 8.35 -8.06
CA LYS A 202 -13.03 8.99 -8.65
C LYS A 202 -12.21 9.52 -7.48
N CYS A 203 -11.05 8.93 -7.21
CA CYS A 203 -10.07 9.57 -6.34
C CYS A 203 -9.48 10.70 -7.16
N GLU A 204 -10.02 11.90 -7.01
CA GLU A 204 -9.27 13.12 -7.32
C GLU A 204 -8.14 13.20 -6.28
N LEU A 205 -6.90 13.15 -6.78
CA LEU A 205 -5.67 13.38 -6.03
C LEU A 205 -5.45 14.88 -5.86
#